data_AF-A0A480ACY1-F1
#
_entry.id   AF-A0A480ACY1-F1
#
_cell.length_a   1.000
_cell.length_b   1.000
_cell.length_c   1.000
_cell.angle_alpha   90.00
_cell.angle_beta   90.00
_cell.angle_gamma   90.00
#
_symmetry.space_group_name_H-M   'P 1'
#
loop_
_entity.id
_entity.type
_entity.pdbx_description
1 polymer ?
#
loop_
_entity_poly.entity_id
_entity_poly.type
_entity_poly.pdbx_seq_one_letter_code
_entity_poly.pdbx_strand_id
1 'polypeptide(L)'
;MRRQYSGNEHGIVKGIGIVNCIYVNPKTLKFWVIDYCIFNPDNDGLSKVDHVKNMLQGLVYEKVLPFDTVLMDTWYAVNNFRTYARCD
;
A
#
# COMPACT_ATOMS: atom_id res chain seq x y z
N MET A 1 20.17 -8.20 6.50
CA MET A 1 19.44 -8.21 5.21
C MET A 1 18.22 -9.10 5.35
N ARG A 2 17.02 -8.51 5.32
CA ARG A 2 15.78 -9.19 5.69
C ARG A 2 15.29 -10.08 4.54
N ARG A 3 14.67 -11.21 4.89
CA ARG A 3 14.10 -12.15 3.92
C ARG A 3 12.58 -12.04 3.94
N GLN A 4 11.96 -12.08 2.77
CA GLN A 4 10.51 -11.98 2.62
C GLN A 4 10.00 -13.08 1.70
N TYR A 5 8.76 -13.50 1.91
CA TYR A 5 8.10 -14.41 0.99
C TYR A 5 7.76 -13.65 -0.30
N SER A 6 8.15 -14.20 -1.44
CA SER A 6 7.76 -13.74 -2.77
C SER A 6 6.74 -14.71 -3.34
N GLY A 7 5.54 -14.21 -3.66
CA GLY A 7 4.54 -14.99 -4.38
C GLY A 7 5.01 -15.39 -5.78
N ASN A 8 5.82 -14.53 -6.45
CA ASN A 8 6.37 -14.83 -7.78
C ASN A 8 7.34 -16.02 -7.73
N GLU A 9 8.27 -16.00 -6.78
CA GLU A 9 9.27 -17.05 -6.62
C GLU A 9 8.76 -18.27 -5.85
N HIS A 10 7.52 -18.20 -5.34
CA HIS A 10 6.95 -19.19 -4.41
C HIS A 10 7.92 -19.54 -3.27
N GLY A 11 8.62 -18.54 -2.73
CA GLY A 11 9.77 -18.79 -1.87
C GLY A 11 10.27 -17.57 -1.12
N ILE A 12 11.19 -17.81 -0.18
CA ILE A 12 11.79 -16.77 0.65
C ILE A 12 12.97 -16.14 -0.10
N VAL A 13 12.83 -14.87 -0.49
CA VAL A 13 13.86 -14.10 -1.18
C VAL A 13 14.54 -13.10 -0.24
N LYS A 14 15.82 -12.82 -0.47
CA LYS A 14 16.49 -11.65 0.10
C LYS A 14 16.05 -10.44 -0.70
N GLY A 15 15.34 -9.50 -0.07
CA GLY A 15 14.77 -8.38 -0.79
C GLY A 15 14.39 -7.20 0.09
N ILE A 16 14.34 -6.04 -0.54
CA ILE A 16 13.77 -4.81 0.01
C ILE A 16 12.25 -4.95 -0.09
N GLY A 17 11.54 -4.88 1.04
CA GLY A 17 10.09 -4.84 1.00
C GLY A 17 9.68 -3.42 0.70
N ILE A 18 9.05 -3.19 -0.44
CA ILE A 18 8.48 -1.88 -0.76
C ILE A 18 6.96 -2.04 -0.72
N VAL A 19 6.30 -1.07 -0.09
CA VAL A 19 4.84 -0.88 -0.20
C VAL A 19 4.63 0.28 -1.16
N ASN A 20 3.79 0.11 -2.16
CA ASN A 20 3.51 1.13 -3.18
C ASN A 20 2.02 1.46 -3.19
N CYS A 21 1.70 2.72 -3.42
CA CYS A 21 0.35 3.20 -3.70
C CYS A 21 0.30 3.74 -5.14
N ILE A 22 -0.59 3.16 -5.96
CA ILE A 22 -0.72 3.51 -7.37
C ILE A 22 -2.14 4.02 -7.61
N TYR A 23 -2.23 5.21 -8.19
CA TYR A 23 -3.48 5.77 -8.66
C TYR A 23 -3.73 5.29 -10.09
N VAL A 24 -4.92 4.75 -10.37
CA VAL A 24 -5.31 4.26 -11.70
C VAL A 24 -6.60 4.93 -12.12
N ASN A 25 -6.61 5.51 -13.32
CA ASN A 25 -7.82 6.00 -13.94
C ASN A 25 -8.40 4.92 -14.88
N PRO A 26 -9.51 4.25 -14.52
CA PRO A 26 -10.01 3.10 -15.28
C PRO A 26 -10.57 3.48 -16.67
N LYS A 27 -10.95 4.74 -16.87
CA LYS A 27 -11.47 5.21 -18.17
C LYS A 27 -10.37 5.42 -19.19
N THR A 28 -9.21 5.91 -18.74
CA THR A 28 -8.06 6.24 -19.61
C THR A 28 -6.95 5.20 -19.57
N LEU A 29 -7.03 4.24 -18.64
CA LEU A 29 -6.00 3.23 -18.34
C LEU A 29 -4.63 3.82 -17.99
N LYS A 30 -4.59 5.10 -17.61
CA LYS A 30 -3.38 5.77 -17.12
C LYS A 30 -3.21 5.53 -15.63
N PHE A 31 -1.96 5.45 -15.19
CA PHE A 31 -1.62 5.24 -13.80
C PHE A 31 -0.42 6.09 -13.36
N TRP A 32 -0.36 6.36 -12.06
CA TRP A 32 0.72 7.12 -11.42
C TRP A 32 1.08 6.49 -10.09
N VAL A 33 2.38 6.36 -9.81
CA VAL A 33 2.86 6.04 -8.46
C VAL A 33 2.72 7.31 -7.62
N ILE A 34 1.84 7.27 -6.64
CA ILE A 34 1.48 8.44 -5.81
C ILE A 34 2.14 8.38 -4.43
N ASP A 35 2.52 7.20 -3.97
CA ASP A 35 3.23 7.03 -2.71
C ASP A 35 4.04 5.72 -2.70
N TYR A 36 5.11 5.67 -1.91
CA TYR A 36 5.86 4.45 -1.64
C TYR A 36 6.58 4.52 -0.29
N CYS A 37 6.77 3.36 0.33
CA CYS A 37 7.52 3.23 1.58
C CYS A 37 8.42 2.01 1.51
N ILE A 38 9.65 2.16 2.00
CA ILE A 38 10.56 1.05 2.21
C ILE A 38 10.25 0.46 3.58
N PHE A 39 9.88 -0.82 3.61
CA PHE A 39 9.55 -1.54 4.83
C PHE A 39 10.81 -1.82 5.66
N ASN A 40 11.02 -1.03 6.70
CA ASN A 40 12.18 -1.10 7.58
C ASN A 40 11.79 -0.97 9.07
N PRO A 41 11.16 -2.01 9.65
CA PRO A 41 10.68 -1.96 11.03
C PRO A 41 11.80 -1.86 12.07
N ASP A 42 13.04 -2.21 11.72
CA ASP A 42 14.17 -2.05 12.63
C ASP A 42 14.48 -0.56 12.89
N ASN A 43 14.04 0.32 11.98
CA ASN A 43 14.23 1.77 12.08
C ASN A 43 12.96 2.51 12.52
N ASP A 44 11.80 2.19 11.93
CA ASP A 44 10.54 2.91 12.17
C ASP A 44 9.56 2.19 13.10
N GLY A 45 9.79 0.91 13.40
CA GLY A 45 8.89 0.08 14.21
C GLY A 45 7.52 -0.19 13.57
N LEU A 46 7.32 0.18 12.30
CA LEU A 46 6.02 0.11 11.63
C LEU A 46 5.83 -1.25 10.96
N SER A 47 4.60 -1.76 10.98
CA SER A 47 4.22 -2.91 10.16
C SER A 47 3.88 -2.48 8.73
N LYS A 48 3.80 -3.44 7.79
CA LYS A 48 3.30 -3.16 6.43
C LYS A 48 1.88 -2.59 6.45
N VAL A 49 1.04 -3.01 7.39
CA VAL A 49 -0.33 -2.52 7.55
C VAL A 49 -0.33 -1.05 7.99
N ASP A 50 0.59 -0.67 8.88
CA ASP A 50 0.69 0.72 9.34
C ASP A 50 1.14 1.64 8.21
N HIS A 51 2.12 1.21 7.39
CA HIS A 51 2.50 1.97 6.19
C HIS A 51 1.32 2.18 5.25
N VAL A 52 0.52 1.14 4.98
CA VAL A 52 -0.66 1.26 4.12
C VAL A 52 -1.68 2.24 4.70
N LYS A 53 -1.93 2.21 6.01
CA LYS A 53 -2.83 3.18 6.67
C LYS A 53 -2.31 4.61 6.53
N ASN A 54 -1.03 4.82 6.76
CA ASN A 54 -0.41 6.15 6.64
C ASN A 54 -0.49 6.67 5.20
N MET A 55 -0.25 5.81 4.20
CA MET A 55 -0.40 6.18 2.78
C MET A 55 -1.85 6.57 2.45
N LEU A 56 -2.84 5.83 2.94
CA LEU A 56 -4.25 6.14 2.71
C LEU A 56 -4.68 7.45 3.41
N GLN A 57 -4.19 7.70 4.63
CA GLN A 57 -4.41 8.96 5.31
C GLN A 57 -3.79 10.13 4.53
N GLY A 58 -2.53 10.00 4.10
CA GLY A 58 -1.89 11.01 3.26
C GLY A 58 -2.61 11.20 1.92
N LEU A 59 -3.15 10.13 1.32
CA LEU A 59 -3.94 10.22 0.11
C LEU A 59 -5.20 11.07 0.29
N VAL A 60 -5.91 10.89 1.41
CA VAL A 60 -7.19 11.57 1.70
C VAL A 60 -6.96 12.99 2.19
N TYR A 61 -6.06 13.19 3.15
CA TYR A 61 -5.93 14.46 3.87
C TYR A 61 -4.88 15.40 3.26
N GLU A 62 -3.86 14.88 2.58
CA GLU A 62 -2.77 15.71 2.02
C GLU A 62 -2.89 15.84 0.50
N LYS A 63 -3.02 14.70 -0.20
CA LYS A 63 -3.06 14.68 -1.67
C LYS A 63 -4.44 15.00 -2.22
N VAL A 64 -5.49 14.75 -1.44
CA VAL A 64 -6.90 15.01 -1.77
C VAL A 64 -7.27 14.48 -3.16
N LEU A 65 -6.80 13.27 -3.48
CA LEU A 65 -7.09 12.65 -4.78
C LEU A 65 -8.46 11.97 -4.73
N PRO A 66 -9.33 12.18 -5.74
CA PRO A 66 -10.61 11.50 -5.81
C PRO A 66 -10.42 10.03 -6.23
N PHE A 67 -10.97 9.11 -5.45
CA PHE A 67 -11.01 7.68 -5.77
C PHE A 67 -12.28 7.03 -5.22
N ASP A 68 -12.82 6.06 -5.96
CA ASP A 68 -14.03 5.32 -5.56
C ASP A 68 -13.72 4.00 -4.87
N THR A 69 -12.56 3.42 -5.15
CA THR A 69 -12.21 2.05 -4.75
C THR A 69 -10.72 1.93 -4.51
N VAL A 70 -10.36 1.18 -3.47
CA VAL A 70 -8.99 0.83 -3.14
C VAL A 70 -8.83 -0.67 -3.33
N LEU A 71 -7.92 -1.07 -4.23
CA LEU A 71 -7.55 -2.47 -4.44
C LEU A 71 -6.32 -2.81 -3.59
N MET A 72 -6.40 -3.91 -2.85
CA MET A 72 -5.33 -4.38 -1.95
C MET A 72 -5.12 -5.88 -2.16
N ASP A 73 -3.89 -6.33 -1.95
CA ASP A 73 -3.61 -7.77 -1.86
C ASP A 73 -4.35 -8.38 -0.66
N THR A 74 -4.89 -9.59 -0.83
CA THR A 74 -5.61 -10.33 0.22
C THR A 74 -4.77 -10.54 1.48
N TRP A 75 -3.43 -10.53 1.40
CA TRP A 75 -2.57 -10.55 2.58
C TRP A 75 -2.88 -9.40 3.56
N TYR A 76 -3.35 -8.26 3.05
CA TYR A 76 -3.73 -7.09 3.86
C TYR A 76 -5.18 -7.14 4.36
N ALA A 77 -5.91 -8.25 4.16
CA ALA A 77 -7.26 -8.44 4.67
C ALA A 77 -7.27 -8.66 6.20
N VAL A 78 -6.85 -7.62 6.94
CA VAL A 78 -6.92 -7.56 8.40
C VAL A 78 -8.16 -6.79 8.82
N ASN A 79 -8.76 -7.17 9.94
CA ASN A 79 -10.06 -6.67 10.43
C ASN A 79 -10.13 -5.14 10.66
N ASN A 80 -8.98 -4.44 10.57
CA ASN A 80 -8.81 -3.03 10.86
C ASN A 80 -8.73 -2.13 9.60
N PHE A 81 -8.94 -2.65 8.39
CA PHE A 81 -9.14 -1.87 7.15
C PHE A 81 -10.62 -1.64 6.83
N ARG A 82 -11.39 -1.27 7.85
CA ARG A 82 -12.73 -0.70 7.62
C ARG A 82 -12.56 0.80 7.50
N THR A 83 -13.17 1.38 6.47
CA THR A 83 -13.41 2.83 6.28
C THR A 83 -12.33 3.62 5.54
N TYR A 84 -12.28 3.48 4.20
CA TYR A 84 -11.93 4.56 3.26
C TYR A 84 -12.77 4.42 1.98
N ALA A 85 -14.06 4.07 2.13
CA ALA A 85 -15.00 3.99 1.02
C ALA A 85 -15.80 5.29 0.97
N ARG A 86 -15.70 6.02 -0.14
CA ARG A 86 -16.27 7.34 -0.44
C ARG A 86 -15.64 8.53 0.30
N CYS A 87 -14.82 9.30 -0.42
CA CYS A 87 -14.90 10.75 -0.30
C CYS A 87 -16.00 11.20 -1.27
N ASP A 88 -17.15 11.59 -0.74
CA ASP A 88 -18.16 12.36 -1.48
C ASP A 88 -17.71 13.84 -1.61
#